data_AF-A0A2V7UQG5-F1
#
_entry.id   AF-A0A2V7UQG5-F1
#
_cell.length_a   1.000
_cell.length_b   1.000
_cell.length_c   1.000
_cell.angle_alpha   90.00
_cell.angle_beta   90.00
_cell.angle_gamma   90.00
#
_symmetry.space_group_name_H-M   'P 1'
#
loop_
_entity.id
_entity.type
_entity.pdbx_description
1 polymer ?
#
loop_
_entity_poly.entity_id
_entity_poly.type
_entity_poly.pdbx_seq_one_letter_code
_entity_poly.pdbx_strand_id
1 'polypeptide(L)'
;MFLSPSLRLGWFLWNPHNPFPPFVLLPCHMEGLALGALIALRFRQGPWKIATGPLATLTLCLLAAAGVGSYLSDPAGLIQPWFTAWNRTIGYSISSIGCAGLVLWLVRLRGSSWTGWLRLPPIQYLGTISYGIYLLHYPILMAVNVAWKTLSGNVPEESPLRSILVVTLSIASASASWHLMERPLLRLKDRLAPVLHAEPEYGRVGAVRGLQESV
;
A
#
# COMPACT_ATOMS: atom_id res chain seq x y z
N MET A 1 3.09 -12.03 -13.31
CA MET A 1 2.15 -11.99 -12.17
C MET A 1 2.27 -13.20 -11.25
N PHE A 2 2.66 -14.39 -11.75
CA PHE A 2 2.80 -15.61 -10.94
C PHE A 2 4.18 -15.82 -10.28
N LEU A 3 5.17 -14.97 -10.55
CA LEU A 3 6.54 -15.15 -10.06
C LEU A 3 6.61 -15.08 -8.51
N SER A 4 5.92 -14.12 -7.91
CA SER A 4 5.88 -13.89 -6.45
C SER A 4 5.25 -15.05 -5.65
N PRO A 5 4.06 -15.59 -5.98
CA PRO A 5 3.51 -16.72 -5.23
C PRO A 5 4.34 -17.98 -5.44
N SER A 6 4.89 -18.21 -6.65
CA SER A 6 5.79 -19.34 -6.90
C SER A 6 7.08 -19.23 -6.09
N LEU A 7 7.67 -18.04 -5.97
CA LEU A 7 8.88 -17.81 -5.17
C LEU A 7 8.60 -18.01 -3.67
N ARG A 8 7.46 -17.51 -3.18
CA ARG A 8 7.01 -17.70 -1.79
C ARG A 8 6.78 -19.18 -1.48
N LEU A 9 6.11 -19.91 -2.37
CA LEU A 9 5.89 -21.35 -2.22
C LEU A 9 7.20 -22.14 -2.27
N GLY A 10 8.08 -21.83 -3.23
CA GLY A 10 9.40 -22.45 -3.33
C GLY A 10 10.24 -22.21 -2.05
N TRP A 11 10.18 -21.01 -1.49
CA TRP A 11 10.86 -20.72 -0.23
C TRP A 11 10.24 -21.43 0.97
N PHE A 12 8.91 -21.52 1.02
CA PHE A 12 8.19 -22.26 2.05
C PHE A 12 8.55 -23.75 2.04
N LEU A 13 8.68 -24.35 0.85
CA LEU A 13 9.06 -25.75 0.68
C LEU A 13 10.54 -26.01 1.02
N TRP A 14 11.43 -25.08 0.70
CA TRP A 14 12.86 -25.21 1.03
C TRP A 14 13.12 -24.97 2.52
N ASN A 15 12.64 -23.85 3.07
CA ASN A 15 12.95 -23.45 4.44
C ASN A 15 11.68 -23.05 5.21
N PRO A 16 10.90 -24.02 5.69
CA PRO A 16 9.65 -23.77 6.39
C PRO A 16 9.86 -23.05 7.72
N HIS A 17 11.04 -23.15 8.33
CA HIS A 17 11.35 -22.54 9.63
C HIS A 17 11.67 -21.05 9.57
N ASN A 18 12.07 -20.52 8.40
CA ASN A 18 12.42 -19.11 8.27
C ASN A 18 11.29 -18.30 7.60
N PRO A 19 10.52 -17.50 8.36
CA PRO A 19 9.40 -16.75 7.80
C PRO A 19 9.78 -15.38 7.22
N PHE A 20 11.02 -14.91 7.42
CA PHE A 20 11.45 -13.57 7.02
C PHE A 20 11.58 -13.37 5.50
N PRO A 21 12.12 -14.30 4.70
CA PRO A 21 12.35 -14.05 3.28
C PRO A 21 11.05 -13.81 2.48
N PRO A 22 9.95 -14.56 2.68
CA PRO A 22 8.66 -14.23 2.07
C PRO A 22 8.10 -12.86 2.48
N PHE A 23 8.48 -12.36 3.66
CA PHE A 23 8.02 -11.10 4.22
C PHE A 23 8.85 -9.89 3.76
N VAL A 24 10.17 -10.02 3.67
CA VAL A 24 11.08 -8.89 3.43
C VAL A 24 11.50 -8.77 1.96
N LEU A 25 11.59 -9.89 1.24
CA LEU A 25 12.15 -9.88 -0.12
C LEU A 25 11.19 -9.18 -1.09
N LEU A 26 11.69 -8.15 -1.77
CA LEU A 26 10.95 -7.45 -2.82
C LEU A 26 10.40 -8.40 -3.90
N PRO A 27 11.15 -9.40 -4.41
CA PRO A 27 10.63 -10.39 -5.35
C PRO A 27 9.34 -11.09 -4.91
N CYS A 28 9.15 -11.28 -3.60
CA CYS A 28 7.94 -11.86 -3.04
C CYS A 28 6.74 -10.90 -3.10
N HIS A 29 6.93 -9.60 -3.30
CA HIS A 29 5.88 -8.56 -3.25
C HIS A 29 5.67 -7.81 -4.57
N MET A 30 6.40 -8.16 -5.63
CA MET A 30 6.36 -7.46 -6.93
C MET A 30 4.99 -7.46 -7.59
N GLU A 31 4.12 -8.43 -7.30
CA GLU A 31 2.76 -8.51 -7.86
C GLU A 31 1.90 -7.29 -7.55
N GLY A 32 1.96 -6.76 -6.33
CA GLY A 32 1.16 -5.60 -5.94
C GLY A 32 1.58 -4.35 -6.73
N LEU A 33 2.89 -4.16 -6.87
CA LEU A 33 3.47 -3.09 -7.70
C LEU A 33 3.10 -3.25 -9.17
N ALA A 34 3.19 -4.47 -9.70
CA ALA A 34 2.83 -4.77 -11.09
C ALA A 34 1.34 -4.54 -11.35
N LEU A 35 0.46 -4.94 -10.43
CA LEU A 35 -0.98 -4.67 -10.49
C LEU A 35 -1.29 -3.18 -10.47
N GLY A 36 -0.66 -2.43 -9.57
CA GLY A 36 -0.79 -0.97 -9.52
C GLY A 36 -0.33 -0.30 -10.82
N ALA A 37 0.81 -0.74 -11.37
CA ALA A 37 1.33 -0.25 -12.64
C ALA A 37 0.40 -0.59 -13.82
N LEU A 38 -0.16 -1.80 -13.86
CA LEU A 38 -1.15 -2.21 -14.87
C LEU A 38 -2.41 -1.36 -14.80
N ILE A 39 -2.94 -1.11 -13.59
CA ILE A 39 -4.08 -0.22 -13.39
C ILE A 39 -3.76 1.18 -13.92
N ALA A 40 -2.59 1.72 -13.58
CA ALA A 40 -2.18 3.06 -14.02
C ALA A 40 -2.01 3.15 -15.55
N LEU A 41 -1.34 2.18 -16.17
CA LEU A 41 -1.17 2.11 -17.62
C LEU A 41 -2.52 2.01 -18.32
N ARG A 42 -3.38 1.10 -17.85
CA ARG A 42 -4.68 0.90 -18.45
C ARG A 42 -5.60 2.11 -18.25
N PHE A 43 -5.46 2.83 -17.13
CA PHE A 43 -6.19 4.08 -16.87
C PHE A 43 -5.83 5.18 -17.87
N ARG A 44 -4.58 5.22 -18.36
CA ARG A 44 -4.14 6.16 -19.40
C ARG A 44 -4.64 5.82 -20.81
N GLN A 45 -5.01 4.56 -21.08
CA GLN A 45 -5.37 4.07 -22.42
C GLN A 45 -6.82 4.34 -22.86
N GLY A 46 -7.64 5.01 -22.04
CA GLY A 46 -8.99 5.43 -22.43
C GLY A 46 -10.10 4.94 -21.48
N PRO A 47 -11.39 5.09 -21.86
CA PRO A 47 -12.52 4.91 -20.97
C PRO A 47 -12.71 3.44 -20.57
N TRP A 48 -12.77 3.19 -19.26
CA TRP A 48 -13.00 1.85 -18.73
C TRP A 48 -14.50 1.52 -18.71
N LYS A 49 -14.86 0.32 -19.15
CA LYS A 49 -16.17 -0.30 -18.90
C LYS A 49 -15.96 -1.55 -18.04
N ILE A 50 -16.22 -1.44 -16.74
CA ILE A 50 -16.11 -2.47 -15.71
C ILE A 50 -17.33 -2.26 -14.84
N ALA A 51 -18.08 -3.34 -14.61
CA ALA A 51 -19.25 -3.30 -13.73
C ALA A 51 -18.80 -3.10 -12.28
N THR A 52 -19.35 -2.07 -11.62
CA THR A 52 -18.96 -1.69 -10.25
C THR A 52 -19.44 -2.69 -9.20
N GLY A 53 -20.63 -3.28 -9.38
CA GLY A 53 -21.20 -4.26 -8.46
C GLY A 53 -20.36 -5.53 -8.31
N PRO A 54 -20.15 -6.31 -9.40
CA PRO A 54 -19.33 -7.52 -9.35
C PRO A 54 -17.90 -7.27 -8.88
N LEU A 55 -17.32 -6.12 -9.25
CA LEU A 55 -15.98 -5.73 -8.79
C LEU A 55 -15.94 -5.49 -7.27
N ALA A 56 -16.94 -4.79 -6.72
CA ALA A 56 -17.02 -4.55 -5.28
C ALA A 56 -17.17 -5.86 -4.51
N THR A 57 -18.09 -6.74 -4.96
CA THR A 57 -18.28 -8.06 -4.35
C THR A 57 -17.01 -8.89 -4.41
N LEU A 58 -16.36 -8.98 -5.58
CA LEU A 58 -15.10 -9.70 -5.73
C LEU A 58 -14.01 -9.14 -4.81
N THR A 59 -13.88 -7.81 -4.74
CA THR A 59 -12.90 -7.13 -3.88
C THR A 59 -13.13 -7.47 -2.41
N LEU A 60 -14.38 -7.36 -1.94
CA LEU A 60 -14.75 -7.68 -0.56
C LEU A 60 -14.54 -9.16 -0.25
N CYS A 61 -14.91 -10.06 -1.17
CA CYS A 61 -14.67 -11.49 -1.03
C CYS A 61 -13.19 -11.83 -0.93
N LEU A 62 -12.33 -11.20 -1.74
CA LEU A 62 -10.88 -11.44 -1.70
C LEU A 62 -10.26 -10.92 -0.40
N LEU A 63 -10.63 -9.72 0.05
CA LEU A 63 -10.15 -9.17 1.32
C LEU A 63 -10.65 -10.00 2.51
N ALA A 64 -11.91 -10.43 2.48
CA ALA A 64 -12.46 -11.32 3.50
C ALA A 64 -11.74 -12.68 3.49
N ALA A 65 -11.51 -13.29 2.32
CA ALA A 65 -10.80 -14.55 2.22
C ALA A 65 -9.36 -14.45 2.74
N ALA A 66 -8.66 -13.33 2.47
CA ALA A 66 -7.33 -13.09 3.01
C ALA A 66 -7.33 -13.01 4.54
N GLY A 67 -8.28 -12.26 5.12
CA GLY A 67 -8.41 -12.10 6.57
C GLY A 67 -8.84 -13.39 7.27
N VAL A 68 -9.88 -14.05 6.77
CA VAL A 68 -10.40 -15.31 7.32
C VAL A 68 -9.36 -16.42 7.21
N GLY A 69 -8.68 -16.55 6.07
CA GLY A 69 -7.61 -17.54 5.91
C GLY A 69 -6.44 -17.31 6.88
N SER A 70 -6.12 -16.05 7.19
CA SER A 70 -5.12 -15.72 8.20
C SER A 70 -5.56 -16.15 9.60
N TYR A 71 -6.82 -15.87 9.97
CA TYR A 71 -7.38 -16.24 11.26
C TYR A 71 -7.50 -17.76 11.44
N LEU A 72 -7.99 -18.48 10.42
CA LEU A 72 -8.13 -19.94 10.46
C LEU A 72 -6.79 -20.67 10.52
N SER A 73 -5.72 -20.06 10.04
CA SER A 73 -4.37 -20.66 10.05
C SER A 73 -3.67 -20.56 11.40
N ASP A 74 -4.13 -19.67 12.27
CA ASP A 74 -3.69 -19.59 13.66
C ASP A 74 -4.85 -19.12 14.55
N PRO A 75 -5.86 -19.99 14.79
CA PRO A 75 -7.02 -19.62 15.60
C PRO A 75 -6.64 -19.30 17.05
N ALA A 76 -5.50 -19.81 17.50
CA ALA A 76 -4.98 -19.61 18.84
C ALA A 76 -4.18 -18.30 18.99
N GLY A 77 -3.88 -17.59 17.89
CA GLY A 77 -3.13 -16.33 17.92
C GLY A 77 -1.72 -16.45 18.49
N LEU A 78 -1.12 -17.64 18.41
CA LEU A 78 0.18 -17.94 19.00
C LEU A 78 1.34 -17.42 18.16
N ILE A 79 1.10 -17.16 16.88
CA ILE A 79 2.07 -16.60 15.95
C ILE A 79 1.58 -15.26 15.43
N GLN A 80 2.51 -14.36 15.09
CA GLN A 80 2.10 -13.08 14.51
C GLN A 80 1.33 -13.32 13.19
N PRO A 81 0.23 -12.59 12.92
CA PRO A 81 -0.64 -12.86 11.77
C PRO A 81 0.09 -12.91 10.42
N TRP A 82 1.15 -12.13 10.25
CA TRP A 82 1.99 -12.12 9.05
C TRP A 82 2.90 -13.35 8.87
N PHE A 83 3.06 -14.19 9.89
CA PHE A 83 3.89 -15.41 9.84
C PHE A 83 3.09 -16.71 9.61
N THR A 84 1.77 -16.63 9.49
CA THR A 84 0.93 -17.80 9.26
C THR A 84 1.26 -18.49 7.93
N ALA A 85 1.11 -19.82 7.89
CA ALA A 85 1.36 -20.61 6.68
C ALA A 85 0.53 -20.11 5.48
N TRP A 86 -0.70 -19.65 5.72
CA TRP A 86 -1.55 -19.01 4.73
C TRP A 86 -0.94 -17.74 4.14
N ASN A 87 -0.51 -16.79 4.97
CA ASN A 87 0.07 -15.55 4.48
C ASN A 87 1.37 -15.79 3.73
N ARG A 88 2.19 -16.73 4.21
CA ARG A 88 3.46 -17.12 3.59
C ARG A 88 3.31 -17.74 2.20
N THR A 89 2.15 -18.28 1.87
CA THR A 89 1.92 -18.98 0.59
C THR A 89 1.09 -18.12 -0.36
N ILE A 90 -0.21 -18.01 -0.09
CA ILE A 90 -1.18 -17.40 -1.01
C ILE A 90 -1.80 -16.11 -0.47
N GLY A 91 -1.84 -15.92 0.86
CA GLY A 91 -2.54 -14.82 1.51
C GLY A 91 -2.07 -13.44 1.06
N TYR A 92 -0.75 -13.21 0.92
CA TYR A 92 -0.24 -11.94 0.39
C TYR A 92 -0.66 -11.66 -1.06
N SER A 93 -0.77 -12.69 -1.90
CA SER A 93 -1.26 -12.55 -3.28
C SER A 93 -2.73 -12.15 -3.31
N ILE A 94 -3.56 -12.82 -2.50
CA ILE A 94 -5.00 -12.53 -2.40
C ILE A 94 -5.23 -11.12 -1.87
N SER A 95 -4.50 -10.72 -0.82
CA SER A 95 -4.52 -9.35 -0.30
C SER A 95 -4.09 -8.33 -1.35
N SER A 96 -3.04 -8.61 -2.12
CA SER A 96 -2.56 -7.71 -3.19
C SER A 96 -3.61 -7.51 -4.28
N ILE A 97 -4.27 -8.59 -4.72
CA ILE A 97 -5.35 -8.51 -5.71
C ILE A 97 -6.57 -7.80 -5.13
N GLY A 98 -6.94 -8.10 -3.88
CA GLY A 98 -8.02 -7.41 -3.17
C GLY A 98 -7.76 -5.90 -3.05
N CYS A 99 -6.56 -5.49 -2.64
CA CYS A 99 -6.16 -4.09 -2.58
C CYS A 99 -6.16 -3.42 -3.98
N ALA A 100 -5.71 -4.13 -5.02
CA ALA A 100 -5.79 -3.62 -6.39
C ALA A 100 -7.25 -3.42 -6.85
N GLY A 101 -8.13 -4.36 -6.51
CA GLY A 101 -9.57 -4.24 -6.73
C GLY A 101 -10.19 -3.06 -5.97
N LEU A 102 -9.76 -2.84 -4.72
CA LEU A 102 -10.19 -1.71 -3.90
C LEU A 102 -9.77 -0.37 -4.52
N VAL A 103 -8.50 -0.24 -4.91
CA VAL A 103 -7.99 0.96 -5.60
C VAL A 103 -8.79 1.21 -6.87
N LEU A 104 -9.05 0.17 -7.64
CA LEU A 104 -9.85 0.28 -8.85
C LEU A 104 -11.28 0.75 -8.55
N TRP A 105 -11.92 0.14 -7.56
CA TRP A 105 -13.26 0.53 -7.13
C TRP A 105 -13.32 1.99 -6.67
N LEU A 106 -12.32 2.46 -5.92
CA LEU A 106 -12.18 3.86 -5.51
C LEU A 106 -11.98 4.82 -6.68
N VAL A 107 -11.14 4.45 -7.66
CA VAL A 107 -10.93 5.25 -8.88
C VAL A 107 -12.22 5.37 -9.68
N ARG A 108 -13.05 4.32 -9.73
CA ARG A 108 -14.34 4.34 -10.42
C ARG A 108 -15.39 5.18 -9.72
N LEU A 109 -15.45 5.09 -8.40
CA LEU A 109 -16.37 5.87 -7.59
C LEU A 109 -15.90 7.31 -7.38
N ARG A 110 -14.77 7.71 -7.98
CA ARG A 110 -14.22 9.06 -7.88
C ARG A 110 -15.28 10.08 -8.31
N GLY A 111 -15.76 10.88 -7.36
CA GLY A 111 -16.75 11.93 -7.59
C GLY A 111 -18.15 11.59 -7.09
N SER A 112 -18.38 10.36 -6.65
CA SER A 112 -19.58 9.96 -5.92
C SER A 112 -19.55 10.47 -4.47
N SER A 113 -20.72 10.66 -3.86
CA SER A 113 -20.89 11.05 -2.46
C SER A 113 -20.16 10.11 -1.49
N TRP A 114 -20.07 8.81 -1.84
CA TRP A 114 -19.35 7.78 -1.09
C TRP A 114 -17.84 8.00 -1.01
N THR A 115 -17.26 8.73 -1.97
CA THR A 115 -15.82 9.08 -1.97
C THR A 115 -15.55 10.50 -1.49
N GLY A 116 -16.60 11.25 -1.15
CA GLY A 116 -16.49 12.65 -0.74
C GLY A 116 -15.65 12.82 0.53
N TRP A 117 -15.86 11.96 1.52
CA TRP A 117 -15.13 12.02 2.79
C TRP A 117 -13.62 11.74 2.62
N LEU A 118 -13.22 10.86 1.70
CA LEU A 118 -11.80 10.61 1.38
C LEU A 118 -11.06 11.85 0.86
N ARG A 119 -11.80 12.87 0.41
CA ARG A 119 -11.24 14.13 -0.07
C ARG A 119 -11.09 15.19 1.02
N LEU A 120 -11.49 14.89 2.25
CA LEU A 120 -11.32 15.82 3.37
C LEU A 120 -9.83 16.09 3.60
N PRO A 121 -9.43 17.37 3.81
CA PRO A 121 -8.04 17.74 4.06
C PRO A 121 -7.32 16.89 5.13
N PRO A 122 -7.91 16.55 6.30
CA PRO A 122 -7.22 15.72 7.29
C PRO A 122 -6.91 14.31 6.79
N ILE A 123 -7.78 13.72 5.96
CA ILE A 123 -7.58 12.36 5.43
C ILE A 123 -6.48 12.36 4.36
N GLN A 124 -6.45 13.38 3.51
CA GLN A 124 -5.36 13.55 2.54
C GLN A 124 -4.02 13.81 3.24
N TYR A 125 -4.02 14.62 4.30
CA TYR A 125 -2.82 14.86 5.10
C TYR A 125 -2.34 13.58 5.76
N LEU A 126 -3.24 12.78 6.35
CA LEU A 126 -2.89 11.48 6.93
C LEU A 126 -2.27 10.53 5.89
N GLY A 127 -2.84 10.49 4.67
CA GLY A 127 -2.28 9.76 3.54
C GLY A 127 -0.89 10.27 3.14
N THR A 128 -0.65 11.58 3.23
CA THR A 128 0.63 12.23 2.92
C THR A 128 1.73 11.78 3.89
N ILE A 129 1.45 11.78 5.19
CA ILE A 129 2.42 11.37 6.23
C ILE A 129 2.45 9.86 6.48
N SER A 130 1.64 9.07 5.76
CA SER A 130 1.48 7.63 5.99
C SER A 130 2.79 6.84 5.88
N TYR A 131 3.67 7.25 4.97
CA TYR A 131 4.98 6.65 4.82
C TYR A 131 5.86 6.88 6.06
N GLY A 132 5.88 8.10 6.59
CA GLY A 132 6.57 8.42 7.84
C GLY A 132 6.00 7.63 9.03
N ILE A 133 4.67 7.46 9.10
CA ILE A 133 4.03 6.62 10.13
C ILE A 133 4.51 5.17 10.00
N TYR A 134 4.52 4.61 8.79
CA TYR A 134 5.00 3.26 8.54
C TYR A 134 6.47 3.07 8.96
N LEU A 135 7.34 4.05 8.74
CA LEU A 135 8.75 3.94 9.17
C LEU A 135 8.92 4.07 10.68
N LEU A 136 8.22 5.03 11.30
CA LEU A 136 8.50 5.43 12.68
C LEU A 136 7.68 4.67 13.72
N HIS A 137 6.55 4.06 13.35
CA HIS A 137 5.68 3.40 14.33
C HIS A 137 6.38 2.26 15.08
N TYR A 138 7.25 1.48 14.42
CA TYR A 138 7.92 0.35 15.07
C TYR A 138 9.05 0.80 16.03
N PRO A 139 9.97 1.71 15.65
CA PRO A 139 10.92 2.31 16.60
C PRO A 139 10.23 2.99 17.78
N ILE A 140 9.12 3.71 17.53
CA ILE A 140 8.36 4.39 18.58
C ILE A 140 7.69 3.37 19.50
N LEU A 141 7.09 2.32 18.96
CA LEU A 141 6.57 1.21 19.74
C LEU A 141 7.66 0.62 20.65
N MET A 142 8.85 0.35 20.12
CA MET A 142 9.97 -0.16 20.92
C MET A 142 10.39 0.81 22.02
N ALA A 143 10.55 2.10 21.71
CA ALA A 143 10.93 3.12 22.68
C ALA A 143 9.87 3.27 23.79
N VAL A 144 8.59 3.32 23.42
CA VAL A 144 7.47 3.35 24.38
C VAL A 144 7.46 2.10 25.24
N ASN A 145 7.74 0.91 24.68
CA ASN A 145 7.78 -0.33 25.45
C ASN A 145 8.88 -0.32 26.51
N VAL A 146 10.08 0.15 26.15
CA VAL A 146 11.19 0.29 27.11
C VAL A 146 10.82 1.29 28.20
N ALA A 147 10.34 2.47 27.83
CA ALA A 147 9.92 3.50 28.78
C ALA A 147 8.79 3.01 29.71
N TRP A 148 7.79 2.33 29.16
CA TRP A 148 6.65 1.79 29.92
C TRP A 148 7.10 0.75 30.95
N LYS A 149 8.01 -0.14 30.58
CA LYS A 149 8.59 -1.14 31.50
C LYS A 149 9.39 -0.48 32.63
N THR A 150 10.08 0.61 32.35
CA THR A 150 10.88 1.33 33.36
C THR A 150 10.05 2.22 34.29
N LEU A 151 8.96 2.82 33.79
CA LEU A 151 8.22 3.87 34.49
C LEU A 151 6.93 3.38 35.15
N SER A 152 6.28 2.34 34.61
CA SER A 152 4.91 1.99 34.96
C SER A 152 4.76 0.75 35.85
N GLY A 153 5.84 0.03 36.18
CA GLY A 153 5.74 -1.19 37.00
C GLY A 153 4.74 -2.23 36.44
N ASN A 154 4.04 -2.96 37.33
CA ASN A 154 3.09 -4.06 37.05
C ASN A 154 1.81 -3.66 36.26
N VAL A 155 1.78 -2.52 35.56
CA VAL A 155 0.63 -2.17 34.71
C VAL A 155 0.58 -3.14 33.52
N PRO A 156 -0.57 -3.76 33.23
CA PRO A 156 -0.70 -4.74 32.14
C PRO A 156 -0.18 -4.19 30.81
N GLU A 157 0.59 -5.01 30.09
CA GLU A 157 1.15 -4.65 28.79
C GLU A 157 0.03 -4.27 27.78
N GLU A 158 -1.18 -4.79 27.96
CA GLU A 158 -2.35 -4.61 27.07
C GLU A 158 -3.14 -3.31 27.29
N SER A 159 -2.61 -2.33 28.03
CA SER A 159 -3.36 -1.10 28.35
C SER A 159 -3.72 -0.31 27.08
N PRO A 160 -5.00 0.07 26.86
CA PRO A 160 -5.41 0.92 25.74
C PRO A 160 -4.65 2.25 25.69
N LEU A 161 -4.23 2.76 26.86
CA LEU A 161 -3.44 3.99 26.99
C LEU A 161 -2.10 3.87 26.26
N ARG A 162 -1.43 2.72 26.35
CA ARG A 162 -0.16 2.46 25.64
C ARG A 162 -0.37 2.53 24.13
N SER A 163 -1.41 1.89 23.61
CA SER A 163 -1.74 1.91 22.18
C SER A 163 -2.04 3.33 21.68
N ILE A 164 -2.83 4.09 22.44
CA ILE A 164 -3.13 5.50 22.13
C ILE A 164 -1.84 6.32 22.11
N LEU A 165 -0.95 6.13 23.09
CA LEU A 165 0.34 6.83 23.15
C LEU A 165 1.23 6.49 21.95
N VAL A 166 1.37 5.19 21.60
CA VAL A 166 2.16 4.77 20.44
C VAL A 166 1.63 5.38 19.16
N VAL A 167 0.31 5.33 18.93
CA VAL A 167 -0.32 5.92 17.73
C VAL A 167 -0.11 7.43 17.69
N THR A 168 -0.32 8.11 18.82
CA THR A 168 -0.18 9.57 18.90
C THR A 168 1.26 10.00 18.65
N LEU A 169 2.24 9.34 19.28
CA LEU A 169 3.66 9.61 19.08
C LEU A 169 4.11 9.28 17.66
N SER A 170 3.57 8.22 17.05
CA SER A 170 3.85 7.85 15.67
C SER A 170 3.38 8.92 14.69
N ILE A 171 2.14 9.39 14.85
CA ILE A 171 1.57 10.46 14.00
C ILE A 171 2.32 11.78 14.22
N ALA A 172 2.64 12.12 15.47
CA ALA A 172 3.37 13.34 15.80
C ALA A 172 4.80 13.32 15.20
N SER A 173 5.51 12.21 15.36
CA SER A 173 6.87 12.05 14.83
C SER A 173 6.88 12.01 13.31
N ALA A 174 5.92 11.32 12.68
CA ALA A 174 5.76 11.31 11.23
C ALA A 174 5.42 12.70 10.69
N SER A 175 4.56 13.46 11.39
CA SER A 175 4.25 14.84 11.04
C SER A 175 5.50 15.73 11.15
N ALA A 176 6.30 15.57 12.20
CA ALA A 176 7.56 16.29 12.36
C ALA A 176 8.56 15.94 11.23
N SER A 177 8.73 14.65 10.92
CA SER A 177 9.55 14.17 9.80
C SER A 177 9.11 14.79 8.47
N TRP A 178 7.80 14.83 8.22
CA TRP A 178 7.24 15.39 6.99
C TRP A 178 7.61 16.87 6.82
N HIS A 179 7.44 17.69 7.85
CA HIS A 179 7.70 19.13 7.76
C HIS A 179 9.19 19.48 7.80
N LEU A 180 10.00 18.70 8.52
CA LEU A 180 11.43 18.99 8.72
C LEU A 180 12.33 18.36 7.65
N MET A 181 11.96 17.21 7.08
CA MET A 181 12.82 16.44 6.18
C MET A 181 12.17 16.22 4.81
N GLU A 182 11.02 15.53 4.77
CA GLU A 182 10.46 15.06 3.51
C GLU A 182 10.03 16.22 2.60
N ARG A 183 9.30 17.20 3.15
CA ARG A 183 8.81 18.36 2.39
C ARG A 183 9.96 19.24 1.87
N PRO A 184 11.01 19.58 2.64
CA PRO A 184 12.19 20.26 2.12
C PRO A 184 12.93 19.47 1.03
N LEU A 185 13.12 18.17 1.22
CA LEU A 185 13.82 17.31 0.25
C LEU A 185 13.06 17.21 -1.09
N LEU A 186 11.74 17.07 -1.04
CA LEU A 186 10.88 17.06 -2.22
C LEU A 186 10.97 18.38 -2.99
N ARG A 187 10.96 19.52 -2.28
CA ARG A 187 11.15 20.84 -2.90
C ARG A 187 12.51 21.01 -3.56
N LEU A 188 13.55 20.37 -3.02
CA LEU A 188 14.88 20.40 -3.62
C LEU A 188 14.95 19.54 -4.88
N LYS A 189 14.31 18.37 -4.88
CA LYS A 189 14.16 17.52 -6.07
C LYS A 189 13.49 18.27 -7.22
N ASP A 190 12.38 18.96 -6.96
CA ASP A 190 11.64 19.71 -7.98
C ASP A 190 12.48 20.85 -8.60
N ARG A 191 13.46 21.36 -7.86
CA ARG A 191 14.41 22.38 -8.34
C ARG A 191 15.57 21.80 -9.14
N LEU A 192 16.10 20.65 -8.74
CA LEU A 192 17.30 20.03 -9.34
C LEU A 192 16.98 19.16 -10.57
N ALA A 193 15.78 18.61 -10.65
CA ALA A 193 15.29 17.88 -11.81
C ALA A 193 13.91 18.41 -12.18
N PRO A 194 13.84 19.59 -12.86
CA PRO A 194 12.60 20.02 -13.49
C PRO A 194 12.20 18.87 -14.41
N VAL A 195 11.07 18.25 -14.12
CA VAL A 195 10.55 17.15 -14.93
C VAL A 195 10.60 17.60 -16.38
N LEU A 196 11.38 16.89 -17.20
CA LEU A 196 11.29 16.97 -18.65
C LEU A 196 9.82 16.69 -18.99
N HIS A 197 9.03 17.75 -19.09
CA HIS A 197 7.78 17.77 -19.80
C HIS A 197 8.16 17.57 -21.27
N ALA A 198 8.54 16.34 -21.62
CA ALA A 198 8.38 15.87 -22.99
C ALA A 198 6.87 15.89 -23.23
N GLU A 199 6.39 17.02 -23.74
CA GLU A 199 5.15 17.09 -24.50
C GLU A 199 5.08 15.81 -25.35
N PRO A 200 4.06 14.96 -25.20
CA PRO A 200 3.89 13.86 -26.12
C PRO A 200 3.64 14.50 -27.50
N GLU A 201 4.61 14.36 -28.41
CA GLU A 201 4.54 14.75 -29.83
C GLU A 201 3.45 13.99 -30.62
N TYR A 202 2.31 13.65 -30.00
CA TYR A 202 1.18 13.02 -30.66
C TYR A 202 0.38 13.99 -31.55
N GLY A 203 0.78 15.27 -31.64
CA GLY A 203 0.10 16.30 -32.43
C GLY A 203 0.73 16.62 -33.80
N ARG A 204 1.96 16.21 -34.09
CA ARG A 204 2.68 16.68 -35.30
C ARG A 204 2.66 15.75 -36.50
N VAL A 205 2.35 14.47 -36.33
CA VAL A 205 2.34 13.50 -37.44
C VAL A 205 1.07 13.62 -38.31
N GLY A 206 0.01 14.27 -37.82
CA GLY A 206 -1.22 14.52 -38.60
C GLY A 206 -1.14 15.71 -39.57
N ALA A 207 -0.29 16.70 -39.31
CA ALA A 207 -0.23 17.93 -40.10
C ALA A 207 0.59 17.80 -41.40
N VAL A 208 1.53 16.86 -41.45
CA VAL A 208 2.40 16.67 -42.64
C VAL A 208 1.69 15.88 -43.74
N ARG A 209 0.66 15.09 -43.41
CA ARG A 209 -0.08 14.29 -44.38
C ARG A 209 -1.16 15.07 -45.16
N GLY A 210 -1.56 16.25 -44.68
CA GLY A 210 -2.56 17.11 -45.34
C GLY A 210 -1.99 18.11 -46.35
N LEU A 211 -0.65 18.22 -46.47
CA LEU A 211 0.02 19.18 -47.36
C LEU A 211 0.63 18.50 -48.61
N GLN A 212 0.52 17.18 -48.74
CA GLN A 212 1.00 16.44 -49.92
C GLN A 212 -0.13 16.02 -50.90
N GLU A 213 -1.39 16.33 -50.62
CA GLU A 213 -2.52 15.99 -51.50
C GLU A 213 -3.05 17.19 -52.31
N SER A 214 -2.32 18.31 -52.35
CA SER A 214 -2.73 19.54 -53.05
C SER A 214 -1.72 20.09 -54.06
N VAL A 215 -1.04 19.21 -54.81
CA VAL A 215 -0.27 19.60 -56.02
C VAL A 215 -0.57 18.63 -57.15
#